data_AF-A0A535WXN0-F1
#
_entry.id   AF-A0A535WXN0-F1
#
_cell.length_a   1.000
_cell.length_b   1.000
_cell.length_c   1.000
_cell.angle_alpha   90.00
_cell.angle_beta   90.00
_cell.angle_gamma   90.00
#
_symmetry.space_group_name_H-M   'P 1'
#
loop_
_entity.id
_entity.type
_entity.pdbx_description
1 polymer ?
#
loop_
_entity_poly.entity_id
_entity_poly.type
_entity_poly.pdbx_seq_one_letter_code
_entity_poly.pdbx_strand_id
1 'polypeptide(L)' 'MPSQWLPLFPLNVVLFPHMPLPLHVFEPRYRQMIADCLEEGHSFGVVAIREGTE' A
#
# COMPACT_ATOMS: atom_id res chain seq x y z
N MET A 1 -9.03 -12.92 -17.13
CA MET A 1 -8.57 -12.61 -15.76
C MET A 1 -9.51 -11.55 -15.22
N PRO A 2 -10.24 -11.77 -14.11
CA PRO A 2 -11.06 -10.70 -13.55
C PRO A 2 -10.14 -9.52 -13.22
N SER A 3 -10.57 -8.30 -13.52
CA SER A 3 -9.87 -7.08 -13.17
C SER A 3 -9.93 -6.90 -11.65
N GLN A 4 -9.02 -7.56 -10.94
CA GLN A 4 -8.91 -7.42 -9.49
C GLN A 4 -8.37 -6.03 -9.18
N TRP A 5 -9.16 -5.25 -8.46
CA TRP A 5 -8.75 -3.94 -7.99
C TRP A 5 -7.70 -4.12 -6.89
N LEU A 6 -6.50 -3.59 -7.11
CA LEU A 6 -5.41 -3.63 -6.14
C LEU A 6 -5.24 -2.25 -5.50
N PRO A 7 -5.53 -2.10 -4.20
CA PRO A 7 -5.25 -0.85 -3.50
C PRO A 7 -3.76 -0.52 -3.55
N LEU A 8 -3.43 0.75 -3.75
CA LEU A 8 -2.04 1.21 -3.87
C LEU A 8 -1.70 2.12 -2.70
N PHE A 9 -0.58 1.80 -2.04
CA PHE A 9 0.07 2.62 -1.03
C PHE A 9 1.30 3.25 -1.67
N PRO A 10 1.28 4.55 -1.97
CA PRO A 10 2.39 5.19 -2.65
C PRO A 10 3.45 5.62 -1.58
N LEU A 11 4.73 5.53 -1.95
CA LEU A 11 5.89 5.79 -1.08
C LEU A 11 7.02 6.46 -1.85
N ASN A 12 7.90 7.16 -1.14
CA ASN A 12 9.16 7.69 -1.68
C ASN A 12 10.29 6.66 -1.77
N VAL A 13 10.00 5.36 -1.64
CA VAL A 13 10.99 4.28 -1.64
C VAL A 13 10.59 3.14 -2.56
N VAL A 14 11.58 2.46 -3.13
CA VAL A 14 11.37 1.22 -3.90
C VAL A 14 11.45 0.03 -2.95
N LEU A 15 10.42 -0.82 -2.95
CA LEU A 15 10.47 -2.09 -2.25
C LEU A 15 10.91 -3.23 -3.17
N PHE A 16 11.76 -4.09 -2.62
CA PHE A 16 12.07 -5.37 -3.22
C PHE A 16 11.26 -6.49 -2.56
N PRO A 17 10.96 -7.58 -3.29
CA PRO A 17 10.26 -8.73 -2.72
C PRO A 17 10.93 -9.25 -1.45
N HIS A 18 10.12 -9.61 -0.45
CA HIS A 18 10.55 -10.14 0.85
C HIS A 18 11.31 -9.17 1.78
N MET A 19 11.40 -7.89 1.42
CA MET A 19 12.01 -6.89 2.31
C MET A 19 11.02 -6.42 3.38
N PRO A 20 11.43 -6.33 4.66
CA PRO A 20 10.60 -5.72 5.69
C PRO A 20 10.48 -4.22 5.44
N LEU A 21 9.25 -3.70 5.49
CA LEU A 21 8.96 -2.27 5.43
C LEU A 21 8.35 -1.80 6.76
N PRO A 22 9.09 -1.09 7.61
CA PRO A 22 8.50 -0.44 8.77
C PRO A 22 7.66 0.76 8.30
N LEU A 23 6.34 0.57 8.23
CA LEU A 23 5.39 1.58 7.76
C LEU A 23 4.62 2.19 8.93
N HIS A 24 4.69 3.52 9.08
CA HIS A 24 3.85 4.26 10.01
C HIS A 24 2.69 4.91 9.27
N VAL A 25 1.49 4.34 9.40
CA VAL A 25 0.30 4.79 8.68
C VAL A 25 -0.55 5.68 9.57
N PHE A 26 -0.38 6.99 9.44
CA PHE A 26 -1.12 7.97 10.23
C PHE A 26 -2.37 8.50 9.50
N GLU A 27 -2.34 8.54 8.16
CA GLU A 27 -3.45 9.07 7.37
C GLU A 27 -4.70 8.18 7.48
N PRO A 28 -5.87 8.72 7.85
CA PRO A 28 -7.10 7.95 8.04
C PRO A 28 -7.50 7.13 6.81
N ARG A 29 -7.33 7.66 5.60
CA ARG A 29 -7.65 6.97 4.34
C ARG A 29 -6.84 5.67 4.17
N TYR A 30 -5.57 5.69 4.52
CA TYR A 30 -4.69 4.53 4.40
C TYR A 30 -4.89 3.55 5.56
N ARG A 31 -5.25 4.03 6.74
CA ARG A 31 -5.67 3.16 7.85
C ARG A 31 -6.90 2.35 7.50
N GLN A 32 -7.90 2.97 6.89
CA GLN A 32 -9.10 2.27 6.43
C GLN A 32 -8.75 1.23 5.36
N MET A 33 -8.00 1.64 4.32
CA MET A 33 -7.57 0.73 3.24
C MET A 33 -6.85 -0.52 3.77
N ILE A 34 -5.95 -0.36 4.74
CA ILE A 34 -5.23 -1.49 5.34
C ILE A 34 -6.15 -2.34 6.21
N ALA A 35 -7.07 -1.74 6.96
CA ALA A 35 -8.08 -2.48 7.71
C ALA A 35 -8.93 -3.36 6.78
N ASP A 36 -9.44 -2.79 5.68
CA ASP A 36 -10.23 -3.52 4.68
C ASP A 36 -9.42 -4.69 4.08
N CYS A 37 -8.14 -4.45 3.76
CA CYS A 37 -7.24 -5.50 3.25
C CYS A 37 -7.02 -6.62 4.26
N LEU A 38 -6.87 -6.30 5.55
CA LEU A 38 -6.69 -7.27 6.61
C LEU A 38 -7.96 -8.10 6.87
N GLU A 39 -9.13 -7.46 6.82
CA GLU A 39 -10.42 -8.14 7.00
C GLU A 39 -10.75 -9.08 5.83
N GLU A 40 -10.47 -8.66 4.59
CA GLU A 40 -10.74 -9.46 3.39
C GLU A 40 -9.61 -10.43 3.01
N GLY A 41 -8.45 -10.36 3.69
CA GLY A 41 -7.25 -11.13 3.33
C GLY A 41 -6.65 -10.71 1.99
N HIS A 42 -6.90 -9.48 1.56
CA HIS A 42 -6.42 -8.92 0.31
C HIS A 42 -5.02 -8.30 0.47
N SER A 43 -4.24 -8.36 -0.61
CA SER A 43 -2.96 -7.67 -0.68
C SER A 43 -3.15 -6.25 -1.21
N PHE A 44 -2.20 -5.37 -0.87
CA PHE A 44 -2.08 -4.05 -1.46
C PHE A 44 -0.71 -3.91 -2.16
N GLY A 45 -0.64 -3.03 -3.15
CA GLY A 45 0.59 -2.71 -3.87
C GLY A 45 1.30 -1.52 -3.22
N VAL A 46 2.63 -1.57 -3.20
CA VAL A 46 3.46 -0.41 -2.85
C VAL A 46 4.03 0.16 -4.14
N VAL A 47 3.87 1.46 -4.37
CA VAL A 47 4.38 2.12 -5.59
C VAL A 47 5.29 3.28 -5.23
N ALA A 48 6.41 3.40 -5.95
CA ALA A 48 7.31 4.52 -5.80
C ALA A 48 6.72 5.75 -6.50
N ILE A 49 6.49 6.84 -5.77
CA ILE A 49 6.07 8.10 -6.39
C ILE A 49 7.23 8.73 -7.15
N ARG A 50 6.94 9.26 -8.35
CA ARG A 50 7.96 9.92 -9.19
C ARG A 50 8.13 11.39 -8.83
N GLU A 51 7.05 12.04 -8.39
CA GLU A 51 6.98 13.47 -8.09
C GLU A 51 5.93 13.68 -6.97
N GLY A 52 6.17 14.65 -6.06
CA GLY A 52 5.32 14.93 -4.91
C GLY A 52 5.88 14.39 -3.58
N THR A 53 5.32 14.88 -2.47
CA THR A 53 5.54 14.31 -1.13
C THR A 53 4.21 13.75 -0.67
N GLU A 54 4.20 12.50 -0.23
CA GLU A 54 3.11 11.95 0.57
C GLU A 54 3.46 12.03 2.05
#